data_AF-A0A6M3ITI5-F1
#
_entry.id   AF-A0A6M3ITI5-F1
#
_cell.length_a   1.000
_cell.length_b   1.000
_cell.length_c   1.000
_cell.angle_alpha   90.00
_cell.angle_beta   90.00
_cell.angle_gamma   90.00
#
_symmetry.space_group_name_H-M   'P 1'
#
loop_
_entity.id
_entity.type
_entity.pdbx_description
1 polymer ?
#
loop_
_entity_poly.entity_id
_entity_poly.type
_entity_poly.pdbx_seq_one_letter_code
_entity_poly.pdbx_strand_id
1 'polypeptide(L)'
;MDCPRKYFFEYVLGWRSDSIEHNDLSFGEAIHAALEILTLAGKDKDEPKVIAQAYLEFEKIYRSKFPEDTDNIFTKKNPERALVALSDYAARYKYDEFEVLHTEVAGSVPITLDGRQAHFRIDAIIRDKDGVWVLEHKTGSKSGRFWTDQWSLSVQVGVYTHVLHCLYDPAEVCGVIVNGIFFGAKDITFERVIVRKSTALMNTWLANTTQWVSAIEQDMSQISNIKPGDLYLQPFRQNTENCTKYFGCPFQDICRFWSNPLDLGIDPPVGFKQEWWDPAEKERKPREEIDIPFKPKELSPKKIEQELSPKKIEQEQTSTQNGRSHYARRQRRASKRQEKILRNSTIKSRNVFNLRRLRHRKNYTNRNSSASCVSIHVRPRRRESLTRTD
;
A
#
# COMPACT_ATOMS: atom_id res chain seq x y z
N MET A 1 -9.05 -0.19 10.58
CA MET A 1 -10.12 0.12 11.57
C MET A 1 -11.22 -0.91 11.38
N ASP A 2 -10.85 -2.18 11.49
CA ASP A 2 -11.61 -3.21 10.78
C ASP A 2 -12.53 -3.97 11.73
N CYS A 3 -12.06 -4.36 12.91
CA CYS A 3 -12.88 -5.07 13.89
C CYS A 3 -12.34 -4.82 15.31
N PRO A 4 -13.13 -4.21 16.22
CA PRO A 4 -12.74 -4.05 17.63
C PRO A 4 -12.40 -5.39 18.30
N ARG A 5 -13.15 -6.45 18.00
CA ARG A 5 -12.84 -7.80 18.50
C ARG A 5 -11.47 -8.31 18.06
N LYS A 6 -11.05 -8.01 16.84
CA LYS A 6 -9.71 -8.36 16.36
C LYS A 6 -8.65 -7.58 17.12
N TYR A 7 -8.89 -6.29 17.38
CA TYR A 7 -7.99 -5.46 18.20
C TYR A 7 -7.83 -6.04 19.61
N PHE A 8 -8.91 -6.52 20.23
CA PHE A 8 -8.86 -7.19 21.53
C PHE A 8 -7.92 -8.40 21.52
N PHE A 9 -8.08 -9.33 20.57
CA PHE A 9 -7.18 -10.49 20.49
C PHE A 9 -5.74 -10.09 20.22
N GLU A 10 -5.52 -9.18 19.26
CA GLU A 10 -4.18 -8.83 18.83
C GLU A 10 -3.44 -7.98 19.87
N TYR A 11 -4.02 -6.88 20.30
CA TYR A 11 -3.27 -5.87 21.07
C TYR A 11 -3.55 -5.96 22.57
N VAL A 12 -4.72 -6.44 22.99
CA VAL A 12 -5.03 -6.59 24.41
C VAL A 12 -4.49 -7.91 24.93
N LEU A 13 -4.83 -9.04 24.28
CA LEU A 13 -4.35 -10.37 24.68
C LEU A 13 -2.95 -10.72 24.14
N GLY A 14 -2.46 -9.96 23.15
CA GLY A 14 -1.15 -10.22 22.53
C GLY A 14 -1.16 -11.44 21.61
N TRP A 15 -2.31 -11.94 21.15
CA TRP A 15 -2.33 -13.15 20.34
C TRP A 15 -1.90 -12.86 18.90
N ARG A 16 -0.90 -13.60 18.41
CA ARG A 16 -0.42 -13.59 17.03
C ARG A 16 -0.43 -15.00 16.48
N SER A 17 -0.66 -15.17 15.18
CA SER A 17 -0.55 -16.50 14.59
C SER A 17 0.88 -17.01 14.74
N ASP A 18 1.03 -18.26 15.14
CA ASP A 18 2.32 -18.96 15.24
C ASP A 18 2.75 -19.58 13.89
N SER A 19 2.12 -19.16 12.79
CA SER A 19 2.51 -19.61 11.46
C SER A 19 3.93 -19.16 11.13
N ILE A 20 4.66 -20.03 10.43
CA ILE A 20 5.96 -19.74 9.79
C ILE A 20 5.91 -18.37 9.11
N GLU A 21 6.99 -17.59 9.24
CA GLU A 21 7.12 -16.28 8.61
C GLU A 21 6.60 -16.29 7.17
N HIS A 22 5.65 -15.40 6.88
CA HIS A 22 5.08 -15.32 5.54
C HIS A 22 6.09 -14.71 4.58
N ASN A 23 6.53 -15.49 3.59
CA ASN A 23 7.40 -15.02 2.50
C ASN A 23 6.90 -13.71 1.88
N ASP A 24 5.59 -13.49 1.80
CA ASP A 24 5.00 -12.26 1.28
C ASP A 24 5.45 -10.99 2.02
N LEU A 25 5.57 -11.06 3.35
CA LEU A 25 5.95 -9.93 4.21
C LEU A 25 7.45 -9.69 4.14
N SER A 26 8.26 -10.73 4.33
CA SER A 26 9.72 -10.64 4.31
C SER A 26 10.26 -10.26 2.93
N PHE A 27 9.64 -10.75 1.85
CA PHE A 27 9.95 -10.30 0.50
C PHE A 27 9.61 -8.82 0.30
N GLY A 28 8.46 -8.37 0.82
CA GLY A 28 8.06 -6.96 0.78
C GLY A 28 9.07 -6.07 1.49
N GLU A 29 9.48 -6.45 2.70
CA GLU A 29 10.50 -5.76 3.50
C GLU A 29 11.84 -5.64 2.73
N ALA A 30 12.30 -6.74 2.14
CA ALA A 30 13.53 -6.75 1.33
C ALA A 30 13.42 -5.85 0.09
N ILE A 31 12.28 -5.83 -0.59
CA ILE A 31 12.04 -4.94 -1.73
C ILE A 31 12.06 -3.48 -1.31
N HIS A 32 11.45 -3.11 -0.17
CA HIS A 32 11.45 -1.73 0.31
C HIS A 32 12.88 -1.22 0.54
N ALA A 33 13.74 -2.02 1.17
CA ALA A 33 15.15 -1.66 1.37
C ALA A 33 15.91 -1.45 0.05
N ALA A 34 15.66 -2.28 -0.97
CA ALA A 34 16.23 -2.10 -2.29
C ALA A 34 15.70 -0.84 -3.00
N LEU A 35 14.40 -0.55 -2.86
CA LEU A 35 13.78 0.66 -3.42
C LEU A 35 14.28 1.94 -2.74
N GLU A 36 14.67 1.89 -1.46
CA GLU A 36 15.33 3.00 -0.78
C GLU A 36 16.62 3.39 -1.53
N ILE A 37 17.46 2.41 -1.89
CA ILE A 37 18.70 2.63 -2.64
C ILE A 37 18.40 3.26 -4.01
N LEU A 38 17.42 2.72 -4.75
CA LEU A 38 17.01 3.28 -6.05
C LEU A 38 16.41 4.69 -5.92
N THR A 39 15.76 5.00 -4.80
CA THR A 39 15.17 6.31 -4.54
C THR A 39 16.26 7.34 -4.25
N LEU A 40 17.22 7.00 -3.39
CA LEU A 40 18.38 7.85 -3.07
C LEU A 40 19.28 8.14 -4.28
N ALA A 41 19.39 7.20 -5.22
CA ALA A 41 20.16 7.39 -6.44
C ALA A 41 19.57 8.45 -7.40
N GLY A 42 18.30 8.83 -7.23
CA GLY A 42 17.66 9.88 -8.03
C GLY A 42 17.74 9.59 -9.54
N LYS A 43 18.43 10.46 -10.30
CA LYS A 43 18.55 10.32 -11.76
C LYS A 43 19.42 9.15 -12.21
N ASP A 44 20.30 8.67 -11.33
CA ASP A 44 21.25 7.59 -11.65
C ASP A 44 20.68 6.21 -11.34
N LYS A 45 19.37 6.10 -11.01
CA LYS A 45 18.77 4.85 -10.53
C LYS A 45 18.76 3.72 -11.55
N ASP A 46 18.82 4.02 -12.85
CA ASP A 46 18.90 3.02 -13.93
C ASP A 46 20.33 2.61 -14.29
N GLU A 47 21.33 3.15 -13.59
CA GLU A 47 22.71 2.69 -13.73
C GLU A 47 22.87 1.24 -13.22
N PRO A 48 23.52 0.34 -14.00
CA PRO A 48 23.64 -1.07 -13.63
C PRO A 48 24.25 -1.31 -12.25
N LYS A 49 25.23 -0.48 -11.84
CA LYS A 49 25.87 -0.55 -10.52
C LYS A 49 24.89 -0.28 -9.37
N VAL A 50 23.93 0.62 -9.58
CA VAL A 50 22.93 1.00 -8.56
C VAL A 50 21.90 -0.12 -8.44
N ILE A 51 21.45 -0.68 -9.57
CA ILE A 51 20.55 -1.84 -9.58
C ILE A 51 21.20 -3.05 -8.88
N ALA A 52 22.48 -3.32 -9.16
CA ALA A 52 23.23 -4.38 -8.49
C ALA A 52 23.32 -4.15 -6.98
N GLN A 53 23.62 -2.92 -6.54
CA GLN A 53 23.65 -2.57 -5.11
C GLN A 53 22.28 -2.77 -4.44
N ALA A 54 21.20 -2.32 -5.09
CA ALA A 54 19.85 -2.50 -4.59
C ALA A 54 19.50 -4.00 -4.45
N TYR A 55 19.88 -4.82 -5.44
CA TYR A 55 19.67 -6.26 -5.40
C TYR A 55 20.45 -6.95 -4.27
N LEU A 56 21.71 -6.56 -4.04
CA LEU A 56 22.51 -7.12 -2.93
C LEU A 56 21.88 -6.83 -1.57
N GLU A 57 21.31 -5.64 -1.36
CA GLU A 57 20.62 -5.33 -0.09
C GLU A 57 19.30 -6.11 0.04
N PHE A 58 18.55 -6.26 -1.07
CA PHE A 58 17.39 -7.16 -1.11
C PHE A 58 17.78 -8.58 -0.68
N GLU A 59 18.81 -9.15 -1.31
CA GLU A 59 19.23 -10.54 -1.11
C GLU A 59 19.71 -10.77 0.32
N LYS A 60 20.51 -9.85 0.87
CA LYS A 60 20.95 -9.88 2.26
C LYS A 60 19.79 -9.99 3.25
N ILE A 61 18.74 -9.17 3.08
CA ILE A 61 17.56 -9.19 3.96
C ILE A 61 16.76 -10.46 3.74
N TYR A 62 16.49 -10.82 2.49
CA TYR A 62 15.66 -11.97 2.15
C TYR A 62 16.29 -13.29 2.64
N ARG A 63 17.60 -13.48 2.42
CA ARG A 63 18.35 -14.69 2.79
C ARG A 63 18.54 -14.86 4.29
N SER A 64 18.37 -13.81 5.09
CA SER A 64 18.34 -13.95 6.55
C SER A 64 17.16 -14.78 7.05
N LYS A 65 16.11 -14.91 6.24
CA LYS A 65 14.85 -15.59 6.57
C LYS A 65 14.57 -16.80 5.68
N PHE A 66 14.98 -16.77 4.41
CA PHE A 66 14.67 -17.82 3.42
C PHE A 66 15.93 -18.32 2.69
N PRO A 67 16.35 -19.57 2.92
CA PRO A 67 17.49 -20.18 2.22
C PRO A 67 17.19 -20.45 0.72
N GLU A 68 18.24 -20.65 -0.07
CA GLU A 68 18.16 -20.79 -1.54
C GLU A 68 17.29 -21.94 -2.03
N ASP A 69 17.22 -23.03 -1.27
CA ASP A 69 16.40 -24.21 -1.58
C ASP A 69 14.90 -23.91 -1.58
N THR A 70 14.47 -22.83 -0.92
CA THR A 70 13.06 -22.40 -0.88
C THR A 70 12.61 -21.60 -2.12
N ASP A 71 13.53 -21.16 -2.98
CA ASP A 71 13.22 -20.27 -4.10
C ASP A 71 12.22 -20.88 -5.10
N ASN A 72 12.31 -22.20 -5.29
CA ASN A 72 11.42 -22.97 -6.17
C ASN A 72 10.01 -23.08 -5.59
N ILE A 73 9.85 -22.94 -4.27
CA ILE A 73 8.54 -22.93 -3.60
C ILE A 73 7.87 -21.57 -3.83
N PHE A 74 8.64 -20.48 -3.75
CA PHE A 74 8.15 -19.11 -3.83
C PHE A 74 8.20 -18.49 -5.24
N THR A 75 7.73 -19.24 -6.24
CA THR A 75 7.83 -18.92 -7.67
C THR A 75 7.48 -17.48 -8.11
N LYS A 76 6.64 -16.75 -7.38
CA LYS A 76 6.26 -15.35 -7.70
C LYS A 76 7.13 -14.30 -7.03
N LYS A 77 7.66 -14.61 -5.85
CA LYS A 77 8.36 -13.70 -4.94
C LYS A 77 9.62 -14.38 -4.46
N ASN A 78 10.56 -14.48 -5.39
CA ASN A 78 11.90 -15.04 -5.22
C ASN A 78 12.95 -14.03 -5.71
N PRO A 79 14.24 -14.24 -5.41
CA PRO A 79 15.29 -13.27 -5.74
C PRO A 79 15.43 -12.98 -7.24
N GLU A 80 15.33 -13.99 -8.11
CA GLU A 80 15.40 -13.79 -9.56
C GLU A 80 14.33 -12.79 -10.04
N ARG A 81 13.08 -12.93 -9.58
CA ARG A 81 12.01 -12.00 -9.93
C ARG A 81 12.20 -10.62 -9.29
N ALA A 82 12.83 -10.53 -8.12
CA ALA A 82 13.17 -9.25 -7.50
C ALA A 82 14.18 -8.49 -8.37
N LEU A 83 15.23 -9.14 -8.89
CA LEU A 83 16.21 -8.49 -9.77
C LEU A 83 15.56 -7.91 -11.03
N VAL A 84 14.69 -8.70 -11.68
CA VAL A 84 13.91 -8.24 -12.85
C VAL A 84 13.04 -7.04 -12.47
N ALA A 85 12.34 -7.12 -11.34
CA ALA A 85 11.48 -6.03 -10.86
C ALA A 85 12.26 -4.74 -10.60
N LEU A 86 13.43 -4.82 -9.97
CA LEU A 86 14.28 -3.66 -9.67
C LEU A 86 14.80 -3.00 -10.94
N SER A 87 15.25 -3.80 -11.91
CA SER A 87 15.68 -3.31 -13.23
C SER A 87 14.54 -2.62 -13.98
N ASP A 88 13.38 -3.27 -14.07
CA ASP A 88 12.21 -2.71 -14.75
C ASP A 88 11.67 -1.45 -14.05
N TYR A 89 11.71 -1.43 -12.70
CA TYR A 89 11.33 -0.27 -11.90
C TYR A 89 12.22 0.92 -12.20
N ALA A 90 13.54 0.73 -12.15
CA ALA A 90 14.52 1.76 -12.44
C ALA A 90 14.33 2.33 -13.84
N ALA A 91 14.21 1.46 -14.85
CA ALA A 91 13.99 1.88 -16.24
C ALA A 91 12.67 2.64 -16.43
N ARG A 92 11.60 2.24 -15.74
CA ARG A 92 10.28 2.87 -15.84
C ARG A 92 10.25 4.27 -15.23
N TYR A 93 10.94 4.47 -14.12
CA TYR A 93 10.87 5.69 -13.31
C TYR A 93 12.18 6.51 -13.32
N LYS A 94 13.06 6.28 -14.30
CA LYS A 94 14.32 7.02 -14.45
C LYS A 94 14.19 8.52 -14.68
N TYR A 95 13.03 8.96 -15.17
CA TYR A 95 12.74 10.38 -15.42
C TYR A 95 11.99 11.05 -14.27
N ASP A 96 11.90 10.40 -13.12
CA ASP A 96 11.41 11.06 -11.92
C ASP A 96 12.36 12.20 -11.54
N GLU A 97 11.82 13.40 -11.41
CA GLU A 97 12.56 14.60 -11.02
C GLU A 97 12.07 15.05 -9.64
N PHE A 98 12.73 14.56 -8.60
CA PHE A 98 12.50 14.99 -7.22
C PHE A 98 13.80 14.97 -6.42
N GLU A 99 13.85 15.80 -5.38
CA GLU A 99 14.82 15.78 -4.30
C GLU A 99 14.32 14.83 -3.21
N VAL A 100 15.20 13.98 -2.67
CA VAL A 100 14.88 13.15 -1.50
C VAL A 100 15.23 13.95 -0.25
N LEU A 101 14.22 14.28 0.55
CA LEU A 101 14.41 15.01 1.80
C LEU A 101 14.78 14.07 2.94
N HIS A 102 14.04 12.96 3.04
CA HIS A 102 14.23 11.96 4.10
C HIS A 102 13.88 10.55 3.60
N THR A 103 14.50 9.50 4.16
CA THR A 103 14.13 8.09 3.94
C THR A 103 14.05 7.33 5.26
N GLU A 104 13.19 6.30 5.31
CA GLU A 104 13.00 5.44 6.48
C GLU A 104 12.77 6.24 7.77
N VAL A 105 11.88 7.23 7.69
CA VAL A 105 11.55 8.13 8.80
C VAL A 105 10.53 7.47 9.69
N ALA A 106 10.75 7.47 11.00
CA ALA A 106 9.73 7.04 11.96
C ALA A 106 9.58 8.07 13.08
N GLY A 107 8.46 8.01 13.79
CA GLY A 107 8.23 8.86 14.95
C GLY A 107 6.77 8.98 15.31
N SER A 108 6.44 10.07 15.99
CA SER A 108 5.11 10.29 16.57
C SER A 108 4.60 11.70 16.27
N VAL A 109 3.30 11.80 15.96
CA VAL A 109 2.60 13.09 15.78
C VAL A 109 1.34 13.18 16.62
N PRO A 110 1.03 14.35 17.22
CA PRO A 110 -0.20 14.53 17.99
C PRO A 110 -1.42 14.50 17.07
N ILE A 111 -2.47 13.79 17.49
CA ILE A 111 -3.78 13.75 16.81
C ILE A 111 -4.87 14.46 17.62
N THR A 112 -4.57 14.84 18.86
CA THR A 112 -5.46 15.60 19.73
C THR A 112 -4.66 16.56 20.61
N LEU A 113 -5.36 17.51 21.23
CA LEU A 113 -4.75 18.47 22.16
C LEU A 113 -4.51 17.87 23.55
N ASP A 114 -5.20 16.79 23.91
CA ASP A 114 -5.08 16.09 25.20
C ASP A 114 -3.93 15.06 25.22
N GLY A 115 -3.13 15.00 24.15
CA GLY A 115 -1.88 14.25 24.13
C GLY A 115 -1.94 12.88 23.44
N ARG A 116 -3.05 12.49 22.79
CA ARG A 116 -3.07 11.27 21.97
C ARG A 116 -2.17 11.46 20.73
N GLN A 117 -1.43 10.43 20.40
CA GLN A 117 -0.45 10.45 19.31
C GLN A 117 -0.72 9.33 18.30
N ALA A 118 -0.31 9.57 17.06
CA ALA A 118 -0.19 8.56 16.03
C ALA A 118 1.31 8.29 15.79
N HIS A 119 1.71 7.04 15.95
CA HIS A 119 3.03 6.57 15.55
C HIS A 119 3.05 6.24 14.06
N PHE A 120 4.15 6.53 13.38
CA PHE A 120 4.27 6.34 11.94
C PHE A 120 5.67 5.87 11.54
N ARG A 121 5.72 5.27 10.34
CA ARG A 121 6.95 5.01 9.60
C ARG A 121 6.70 5.29 8.13
N ILE A 122 7.52 6.12 7.51
CA ILE A 122 7.40 6.58 6.13
C ILE A 122 8.62 6.10 5.34
N ASP A 123 8.40 5.44 4.19
CA ASP A 123 9.49 4.96 3.34
C ASP A 123 10.36 6.12 2.82
N ALA A 124 9.74 7.17 2.25
CA ALA A 124 10.46 8.38 1.84
C ALA A 124 9.59 9.66 1.84
N ILE A 125 10.23 10.79 2.14
CA ILE A 125 9.71 12.14 1.94
C ILE A 125 10.52 12.78 0.82
N ILE A 126 9.83 13.23 -0.23
CA ILE A 126 10.44 13.79 -1.43
C ILE A 126 9.86 15.17 -1.73
N ARG A 127 10.59 15.98 -2.48
CA ARG A 127 10.14 17.28 -2.99
C ARG A 127 10.31 17.33 -4.50
N ASP A 128 9.22 17.61 -5.20
CA ASP A 128 9.24 17.89 -6.63
C ASP A 128 8.90 19.36 -6.90
N LYS A 129 8.71 19.71 -8.17
CA LYS A 129 8.34 21.07 -8.58
C LYS A 129 6.95 21.53 -8.10
N ASP A 130 6.07 20.60 -7.72
CA ASP A 130 4.72 20.90 -7.25
C ASP A 130 4.69 21.03 -5.72
N GLY A 131 5.58 20.33 -4.98
CA GLY A 131 5.73 20.48 -3.53
C GLY A 131 6.29 19.23 -2.84
N VAL A 132 5.94 19.07 -1.56
CA VAL A 132 6.39 17.96 -0.71
C VAL A 132 5.39 16.80 -0.75
N TRP A 133 5.92 15.59 -0.91
CA TRP A 133 5.16 14.35 -0.99
C TRP A 133 5.74 13.27 -0.08
N VAL A 134 4.88 12.40 0.42
CA VAL A 134 5.30 11.07 0.87
C VAL A 134 5.31 10.12 -0.31
N LEU A 135 6.38 9.35 -0.48
CA LEU A 135 6.47 8.24 -1.41
C LEU A 135 6.38 6.94 -0.61
N GLU A 136 5.22 6.28 -0.63
CA GLU A 136 4.94 5.05 0.11
C GLU A 136 5.04 3.85 -0.84
N HIS A 137 5.92 2.91 -0.57
CA HIS A 137 6.09 1.69 -1.32
C HIS A 137 5.09 0.62 -0.88
N LYS A 138 4.56 -0.13 -1.84
CA LYS A 138 3.72 -1.30 -1.57
C LYS A 138 4.09 -2.41 -2.51
N THR A 139 4.18 -3.62 -1.99
CA THR A 139 4.27 -4.83 -2.80
C THR A 139 2.94 -5.59 -2.78
N GLY A 140 2.63 -6.30 -3.86
CA GLY A 140 1.41 -7.10 -3.94
C GLY A 140 1.49 -8.18 -5.02
N SER A 141 0.42 -8.94 -5.18
CA SER A 141 0.35 -9.97 -6.24
C SER A 141 -0.53 -9.58 -7.41
N LYS A 142 -1.39 -8.57 -7.25
CA LYS A 142 -2.35 -8.13 -8.27
C LYS A 142 -2.55 -6.62 -8.18
N SER A 143 -2.40 -5.93 -9.31
CA SER A 143 -2.91 -4.58 -9.48
C SER A 143 -4.37 -4.61 -9.90
N GLY A 144 -5.11 -3.53 -9.65
CA GLY A 144 -6.50 -3.43 -10.08
C GLY A 144 -7.27 -2.35 -9.33
N ARG A 145 -8.51 -2.11 -9.78
CA ARG A 145 -9.35 -1.02 -9.27
C ARG A 145 -9.57 -1.06 -7.76
N PHE A 146 -9.76 -2.26 -7.19
CA PHE A 146 -9.89 -2.40 -5.74
C PHE A 146 -8.65 -1.91 -5.01
N TRP A 147 -7.46 -2.18 -5.58
CA TRP A 147 -6.22 -1.71 -5.01
C TRP A 147 -6.06 -0.19 -5.18
N THR A 148 -6.47 0.41 -6.30
CA THR A 148 -6.38 1.87 -6.49
C THR A 148 -7.34 2.66 -5.61
N ASP A 149 -8.57 2.18 -5.48
CA ASP A 149 -9.66 2.97 -4.90
C ASP A 149 -9.56 3.04 -3.36
N GLN A 150 -8.95 2.03 -2.71
CA GLN A 150 -8.83 1.95 -1.25
C GLN A 150 -7.99 3.07 -0.62
N TRP A 151 -7.06 3.67 -1.37
CA TRP A 151 -6.09 4.62 -0.80
C TRP A 151 -6.70 5.98 -0.44
N SER A 152 -7.74 6.40 -1.16
CA SER A 152 -8.38 7.71 -0.95
C SER A 152 -8.94 7.89 0.46
N LEU A 153 -9.43 6.81 1.06
CA LEU A 153 -10.01 6.75 2.40
C LEU A 153 -9.10 6.04 3.42
N SER A 154 -7.87 5.69 3.03
CA SER A 154 -6.92 5.02 3.92
C SER A 154 -6.54 5.91 5.10
N VAL A 155 -6.54 5.32 6.30
CA VAL A 155 -6.05 5.96 7.53
C VAL A 155 -4.55 6.24 7.41
N GLN A 156 -3.79 5.29 6.85
CA GLN A 156 -2.34 5.40 6.66
C GLN A 156 -1.99 6.66 5.86
N VAL A 157 -2.68 6.90 4.74
CA VAL A 157 -2.48 8.11 3.92
C VAL A 157 -2.84 9.39 4.69
N GLY A 158 -3.86 9.33 5.53
CA GLY A 158 -4.21 10.45 6.42
C GLY A 158 -3.11 10.75 7.43
N VAL A 159 -2.58 9.74 8.12
CA VAL A 159 -1.45 9.89 9.05
C VAL A 159 -0.27 10.55 8.36
N TYR A 160 0.15 10.05 7.19
CA TYR A 160 1.29 10.61 6.46
C TYR A 160 1.07 12.05 5.99
N THR A 161 -0.15 12.37 5.53
CA THR A 161 -0.46 13.75 5.14
C THR A 161 -0.44 14.67 6.36
N HIS A 162 -0.91 14.20 7.51
CA HIS A 162 -0.84 14.93 8.78
C HIS A 162 0.60 15.17 9.23
N VAL A 163 1.47 14.14 9.14
CA VAL A 163 2.92 14.28 9.39
C VAL A 163 3.52 15.38 8.52
N LEU A 164 3.23 15.41 7.21
CA LEU A 164 3.72 16.48 6.34
C LEU A 164 3.23 17.87 6.77
N HIS A 165 1.97 18.01 7.16
CA HIS A 165 1.44 19.29 7.66
C HIS A 165 2.05 19.73 8.99
N CYS A 166 2.56 18.79 9.80
CA CYS A 166 3.29 19.12 11.01
C CYS A 166 4.74 19.54 10.72
N LEU A 167 5.34 19.04 9.64
CA LEU A 167 6.75 19.27 9.29
C LEU A 167 6.99 20.45 8.35
N TYR A 168 6.06 20.71 7.45
CA TYR A 168 6.23 21.65 6.34
C TYR A 168 5.11 22.69 6.32
N ASP A 169 5.32 23.78 5.58
CA ASP A 169 4.26 24.75 5.34
C ASP A 169 3.09 24.06 4.61
N PRO A 170 1.83 24.20 5.08
CA PRO A 170 0.68 23.59 4.44
C PRO A 170 0.52 23.92 2.94
N ALA A 171 1.05 25.05 2.47
CA ALA A 171 1.03 25.43 1.06
C ALA A 171 1.99 24.58 0.19
N GLU A 172 3.01 23.98 0.78
CA GLU A 172 3.96 23.09 0.09
C GLU A 172 3.49 21.63 0.07
N VAL A 173 2.60 21.23 0.99
CA VAL A 173 2.16 19.84 1.14
C VAL A 173 1.25 19.42 -0.01
N CYS A 174 1.68 18.41 -0.78
CA CYS A 174 0.92 17.90 -1.92
C CYS A 174 0.12 16.63 -1.61
N GLY A 175 0.64 15.74 -0.75
CA GLY A 175 -0.03 14.51 -0.34
C GLY A 175 0.88 13.28 -0.39
N VAL A 176 0.31 12.14 -0.80
CA VAL A 176 1.00 10.83 -0.80
C VAL A 176 0.97 10.21 -2.20
N ILE A 177 2.09 9.67 -2.63
CA ILE A 177 2.25 8.84 -3.82
C ILE A 177 2.39 7.40 -3.34
N VAL A 178 1.35 6.59 -3.51
CA VAL A 178 1.41 5.16 -3.24
C VAL A 178 1.99 4.46 -4.46
N ASN A 179 3.16 3.86 -4.29
CA ASN A 179 4.01 3.28 -5.32
C ASN A 179 3.98 1.75 -5.24
N GLY A 180 3.12 1.14 -6.04
CA GLY A 180 2.87 -0.30 -6.06
C GLY A 180 3.77 -1.06 -7.04
N ILE A 181 4.36 -2.15 -6.57
CA ILE A 181 5.02 -3.19 -7.38
C ILE A 181 4.25 -4.51 -7.20
N PHE A 182 3.78 -5.10 -8.30
CA PHE A 182 2.96 -6.30 -8.25
C PHE A 182 3.64 -7.47 -8.93
N PHE A 183 3.80 -8.55 -8.18
CA PHE A 183 4.42 -9.79 -8.61
C PHE A 183 3.33 -10.78 -9.03
N GLY A 184 2.88 -10.64 -10.28
CA GLY A 184 1.96 -11.58 -10.92
C GLY A 184 2.63 -12.91 -11.24
N ALA A 185 1.84 -13.91 -11.65
CA ALA A 185 2.40 -15.21 -12.03
C ALA A 185 3.29 -15.13 -13.28
N LYS A 186 2.98 -14.23 -14.21
CA LYS A 186 3.66 -14.11 -15.51
C LYS A 186 4.34 -12.77 -15.71
N ASP A 187 3.87 -11.74 -15.02
CA ASP A 187 4.24 -10.35 -15.23
C ASP A 187 4.57 -9.66 -13.91
N ILE A 188 5.37 -8.59 -14.02
CA ILE A 188 5.61 -7.63 -12.96
C ILE A 188 5.00 -6.32 -13.43
N THR A 189 4.11 -5.74 -12.63
CA THR A 189 3.45 -4.48 -12.98
C THR A 189 3.74 -3.41 -11.94
N PHE A 190 3.68 -2.16 -12.39
CA PHE A 190 3.99 -0.99 -11.57
C PHE A 190 2.88 0.04 -11.71
N GLU A 191 2.36 0.50 -10.57
CA GLU A 191 1.26 1.45 -10.51
C GLU A 191 1.53 2.51 -9.45
N ARG A 192 1.28 3.79 -9.77
CA ARG A 192 1.34 4.88 -8.81
C ARG A 192 -0.04 5.48 -8.63
N VAL A 193 -0.48 5.61 -7.38
CA VAL A 193 -1.72 6.28 -7.01
C VAL A 193 -1.37 7.56 -6.27
N ILE A 194 -1.74 8.69 -6.86
CA ILE A 194 -1.55 10.00 -6.26
C ILE A 194 -2.78 10.31 -5.40
N VAL A 195 -2.60 10.45 -4.10
CA VAL A 195 -3.67 10.80 -3.16
C VAL A 195 -3.39 12.16 -2.56
N ARG A 196 -4.33 13.08 -2.77
CA ARG A 196 -4.32 14.42 -2.16
C ARG A 196 -5.53 14.54 -1.24
N LYS A 197 -5.32 15.11 -0.06
CA LYS A 197 -6.40 15.43 0.88
C LYS A 197 -6.43 16.94 1.09
N SER A 198 -7.57 17.57 0.86
CA SER A 198 -7.75 18.98 1.25
C SER A 198 -7.87 19.08 2.77
N THR A 199 -7.66 20.28 3.33
CA THR A 199 -7.84 20.54 4.77
C THR A 199 -9.18 20.03 5.30
N ALA A 200 -10.28 20.24 4.57
CA ALA A 200 -11.59 19.70 4.95
C ALA A 200 -11.62 18.16 5.06
N LEU A 201 -10.96 17.45 4.14
CA LEU A 201 -10.86 15.99 4.18
C LEU A 201 -9.92 15.52 5.30
N MET A 202 -8.89 16.31 5.62
CA MET A 202 -8.01 16.06 6.76
C MET A 202 -8.75 16.24 8.09
N ASN A 203 -9.63 17.23 8.21
CA ASN A 203 -10.49 17.40 9.38
C ASN A 203 -11.46 16.22 9.56
N THR A 204 -12.06 15.73 8.46
CA THR A 204 -12.88 14.51 8.49
C THR A 204 -12.05 13.29 8.91
N TRP A 205 -10.85 13.13 8.36
CA TRP A 205 -9.95 12.04 8.76
C TRP A 205 -9.60 12.12 10.25
N LEU A 206 -9.27 13.32 10.75
CA LEU A 206 -8.91 13.54 12.15
C LEU A 206 -10.07 13.18 13.08
N ALA A 207 -11.27 13.70 12.81
CA ALA A 207 -12.48 13.40 13.58
C ALA A 207 -12.80 11.90 13.61
N ASN A 208 -12.70 11.22 12.47
CA ASN A 208 -12.93 9.78 12.41
C ASN A 208 -11.86 9.03 13.22
N THR A 209 -10.58 9.38 13.05
CA THR A 209 -9.46 8.72 13.74
C THR A 209 -9.58 8.88 15.26
N THR A 210 -9.87 10.08 15.74
CA THR A 210 -10.03 10.35 17.17
C THR A 210 -11.26 9.65 17.76
N GLN A 211 -12.35 9.52 16.99
CA GLN A 211 -13.51 8.72 17.40
C GLN A 211 -13.14 7.25 17.62
N TRP A 212 -12.33 6.66 16.73
CA TRP A 212 -11.86 5.28 16.89
C TRP A 212 -10.98 5.10 18.12
N VAL A 213 -10.08 6.05 18.40
CA VAL A 213 -9.26 6.02 19.62
C VAL A 213 -10.13 6.12 20.87
N SER A 214 -11.08 7.06 20.90
CA SER A 214 -12.03 7.18 22.03
C SER A 214 -12.86 5.90 22.24
N ALA A 215 -13.27 5.21 21.16
CA ALA A 215 -13.99 3.96 21.26
C ALA A 215 -13.14 2.84 21.88
N ILE A 216 -11.86 2.75 21.50
CA ILE A 216 -10.90 1.80 22.09
C ILE A 216 -10.71 2.10 23.58
N GLU A 217 -10.50 3.35 23.96
CA GLU A 217 -10.34 3.74 25.37
C GLU A 217 -11.59 3.42 26.19
N GLN A 218 -12.78 3.66 25.63
CA GLN A 218 -14.04 3.30 26.25
C GLN A 218 -14.16 1.78 26.45
N ASP A 219 -13.85 0.99 25.42
CA ASP A 219 -13.85 -0.47 25.50
C ASP A 219 -12.84 -0.98 26.54
N MET A 220 -11.64 -0.39 26.59
CA MET A 220 -10.62 -0.67 27.61
C MET A 220 -11.11 -0.33 29.02
N SER A 221 -11.84 0.76 29.22
CA SER A 221 -12.40 1.10 30.54
C SER A 221 -13.45 0.09 31.01
N GLN A 222 -14.25 -0.44 30.07
CA GLN A 222 -15.33 -1.37 30.36
C GLN A 222 -14.84 -2.78 30.65
N ILE A 223 -13.69 -3.19 30.12
CA ILE A 223 -13.19 -4.57 30.27
C ILE A 223 -13.00 -4.99 31.74
N SER A 224 -12.64 -4.04 32.61
CA SER A 224 -12.46 -4.26 34.04
C SER A 224 -13.73 -4.72 34.78
N ASN A 225 -14.91 -4.47 34.19
CA ASN A 225 -16.20 -4.83 34.76
C ASN A 225 -16.72 -6.18 34.25
N ILE A 226 -16.06 -6.80 33.28
CA ILE A 226 -16.48 -8.08 32.69
C ILE A 226 -15.73 -9.23 33.35
N LYS A 227 -16.44 -10.32 33.63
CA LYS A 227 -15.89 -11.50 34.30
C LYS A 227 -15.93 -12.73 33.37
N PRO A 228 -15.03 -13.70 33.56
CA PRO A 228 -15.22 -15.05 33.02
C PRO A 228 -16.59 -15.60 33.46
N GLY A 229 -17.32 -16.19 32.53
CA GLY A 229 -18.70 -16.68 32.73
C GLY A 229 -19.80 -15.69 32.35
N ASP A 230 -19.49 -14.42 32.05
CA ASP A 230 -20.47 -13.50 31.46
C ASP A 230 -20.89 -14.00 30.08
N LEU A 231 -22.18 -13.88 29.74
CA LEU A 231 -22.78 -14.48 28.54
C LEU A 231 -22.10 -14.04 27.23
N TYR A 232 -21.58 -12.82 27.18
CA TYR A 232 -20.83 -12.29 26.04
C TYR A 232 -19.91 -11.14 26.49
N LEU A 233 -18.83 -10.89 25.75
CA LEU A 233 -17.98 -9.72 25.98
C LEU A 233 -18.60 -8.48 25.34
N GLN A 234 -19.17 -7.59 26.15
CA GLN A 234 -19.78 -6.33 25.71
C GLN A 234 -18.80 -5.36 25.01
N PRO A 235 -17.60 -5.05 25.57
CA PRO A 235 -16.62 -4.22 24.87
C PRO A 235 -16.00 -4.98 23.68
N PHE A 236 -15.35 -4.25 22.77
CA PHE A 236 -14.68 -4.80 21.60
C PHE A 236 -15.63 -5.60 20.70
N ARG A 237 -16.72 -4.98 20.25
CA ARG A 237 -17.77 -5.64 19.47
C ARG A 237 -17.22 -6.31 18.21
N GLN A 238 -17.86 -7.40 17.81
CA GLN A 238 -17.57 -8.09 16.54
C GLN A 238 -17.98 -7.21 15.34
N ASN A 239 -17.22 -7.29 14.25
CA ASN A 239 -17.61 -6.73 12.95
C ASN A 239 -17.95 -7.87 11.99
N THR A 240 -19.24 -8.10 11.76
CA THR A 240 -19.77 -9.23 11.00
C THR A 240 -19.43 -9.18 9.51
N GLU A 241 -19.11 -8.00 8.96
CA GLU A 241 -18.87 -7.82 7.52
C GLU A 241 -17.39 -7.94 7.13
N ASN A 242 -16.48 -7.81 8.10
CA ASN A 242 -15.04 -7.82 7.83
C ASN A 242 -14.37 -9.19 8.01
N CYS A 243 -15.07 -10.18 8.57
CA CYS A 243 -14.51 -11.49 8.89
C CYS A 243 -14.00 -12.28 7.66
N THR A 244 -14.53 -12.03 6.47
CA THR A 244 -14.20 -12.75 5.23
C THR A 244 -13.41 -11.92 4.22
N LYS A 245 -12.99 -10.70 4.59
CA LYS A 245 -12.20 -9.86 3.69
C LYS A 245 -10.78 -10.41 3.53
N TYR A 246 -10.27 -10.36 2.31
CA TYR A 246 -8.94 -10.84 1.92
C TYR A 246 -8.73 -12.34 2.20
N PHE A 247 -7.86 -12.70 3.15
CA PHE A 247 -7.57 -14.07 3.56
C PHE A 247 -8.43 -14.54 4.75
N GLY A 248 -9.40 -13.73 5.17
CA GLY A 248 -10.22 -13.96 6.35
C GLY A 248 -9.58 -13.46 7.64
N CYS A 249 -10.37 -13.44 8.72
CA CYS A 249 -9.90 -13.12 10.05
C CYS A 249 -9.30 -14.38 10.70
N PRO A 250 -8.05 -14.36 11.21
CA PRO A 250 -7.44 -15.53 11.84
C PRO A 250 -8.18 -15.94 13.13
N PHE A 251 -8.90 -15.02 13.76
CA PHE A 251 -9.69 -15.28 14.98
C PHE A 251 -11.16 -15.64 14.68
N GLN A 252 -11.51 -15.95 13.43
CA GLN A 252 -12.89 -16.20 13.05
C GLN A 252 -13.50 -17.39 13.82
N ASP A 253 -12.77 -18.50 13.90
CA ASP A 253 -13.25 -19.68 14.61
C ASP A 253 -13.43 -19.38 16.10
N ILE A 254 -12.45 -18.71 16.71
CA ILE A 254 -12.54 -18.25 18.10
C ILE A 254 -13.79 -17.39 18.33
N CYS A 255 -14.05 -16.42 17.45
CA CYS A 255 -15.25 -15.58 17.55
C CYS A 255 -16.58 -16.34 17.42
N ARG A 256 -16.59 -17.48 16.72
CA ARG A 256 -17.81 -18.27 16.47
C ARG A 256 -18.13 -19.24 17.60
N PHE A 257 -17.11 -19.73 18.30
CA PHE A 257 -17.27 -20.69 19.40
C PHE A 257 -17.40 -20.02 20.76
N TRP A 258 -16.80 -18.84 20.97
CA TRP A 258 -16.82 -18.14 22.26
C TRP A 258 -17.44 -16.74 22.15
N SER A 259 -18.65 -16.60 22.69
CA SER A 259 -19.33 -15.31 22.84
C SER A 259 -18.58 -14.36 23.79
N ASN A 260 -17.94 -14.94 24.83
CA ASN A 260 -17.02 -14.25 25.73
C ASN A 260 -15.64 -14.90 25.66
N PRO A 261 -14.69 -14.35 24.89
CA PRO A 261 -13.37 -14.94 24.74
C PRO A 261 -12.52 -14.90 26.01
N LEU A 262 -12.93 -14.20 27.08
CA LEU A 262 -12.25 -14.30 28.37
C LEU A 262 -12.37 -15.70 29.00
N ASP A 263 -13.37 -16.48 28.57
CA ASP A 263 -13.57 -17.86 29.02
C ASP A 263 -12.48 -18.82 28.51
N LEU A 264 -11.72 -18.42 27.48
CA LEU A 264 -10.56 -19.17 27.00
C LEU A 264 -9.35 -19.05 27.92
N GLY A 265 -9.33 -18.04 28.80
CA GLY A 265 -8.16 -17.64 29.55
C GLY A 265 -7.25 -16.68 28.80
N ILE A 266 -6.09 -16.40 29.40
CA ILE A 266 -5.09 -15.45 28.87
C ILE A 266 -4.15 -16.14 27.86
N ASP A 267 -3.95 -17.45 28.02
CA ASP A 267 -3.03 -18.22 27.19
C ASP A 267 -3.52 -18.31 25.74
N PRO A 268 -2.63 -18.15 24.75
CA PRO A 268 -3.00 -18.24 23.35
C PRO A 268 -3.46 -19.66 23.01
N PRO A 269 -4.52 -19.82 22.19
CA PRO A 269 -4.95 -21.13 21.72
C PRO A 269 -3.91 -21.75 20.76
N VAL A 270 -4.03 -23.05 20.50
CA VAL A 270 -3.13 -23.78 19.57
C VAL A 270 -3.08 -23.07 18.22
N GLY A 271 -1.86 -22.87 17.70
CA GLY A 271 -1.60 -22.14 16.46
C GLY A 271 -1.45 -20.63 16.63
N PHE A 272 -1.47 -20.15 17.87
CA PHE A 272 -1.16 -18.77 18.25
C PHE A 272 -0.02 -18.75 19.27
N LYS A 273 0.73 -17.65 19.24
CA LYS A 273 1.72 -17.28 20.25
C LYS A 273 1.32 -15.96 20.90
N GLN A 274 1.86 -15.71 22.08
CA GLN A 274 1.65 -14.46 22.80
C GLN A 274 2.83 -13.52 22.54
N GLU A 275 2.55 -12.40 21.88
CA GLU A 275 3.50 -11.38 21.46
C GLU A 275 2.76 -10.03 21.35
N TRP A 276 3.20 -9.06 22.16
CA TRP A 276 2.70 -7.70 22.07
C TRP A 276 3.58 -6.91 21.11
N TRP A 277 2.94 -6.29 20.13
CA TRP A 277 3.61 -5.40 19.21
C TRP A 277 3.50 -3.97 19.74
N ASP A 278 4.65 -3.33 19.96
CA ASP A 278 4.74 -1.92 20.24
C ASP A 278 5.26 -1.18 19.00
N PRO A 279 4.48 -0.26 18.38
CA PRO A 279 4.96 0.55 17.26
C PRO A 279 6.17 1.43 17.60
N ALA A 280 6.44 1.70 18.88
CA ALA A 280 7.63 2.42 19.33
C ALA A 280 8.86 1.51 19.46
N GLU A 281 8.68 0.20 19.60
CA GLU A 281 9.79 -0.75 19.67
C GLU A 281 10.33 -1.05 18.25
N LYS A 282 11.62 -0.78 18.05
CA LYS A 282 12.25 -0.70 16.73
C LYS A 282 12.75 -2.08 16.26
N GLU A 283 12.06 -2.73 15.32
CA GLU A 283 12.64 -3.88 14.59
C GLU A 283 13.80 -3.46 13.68
N ARG A 284 13.72 -2.25 13.10
CA ARG A 284 14.83 -1.59 12.41
C ARG A 284 14.97 -0.18 12.93
N LYS A 285 16.20 0.25 13.21
CA LYS A 285 16.47 1.64 13.58
C LYS A 285 16.14 2.53 12.36
N PRO A 286 15.20 3.48 12.48
CA PRO A 286 14.98 4.44 11.42
C PRO A 286 16.29 5.22 11.18
N ARG A 287 16.49 5.73 9.97
CA ARG A 287 17.64 6.62 9.71
C ARG A 287 17.46 7.94 10.42
N GLU A 288 16.21 8.37 10.51
CA GLU A 288 15.82 9.62 11.14
C GLU A 288 14.58 9.42 11.99
N GLU A 289 14.64 9.97 13.20
CA GLU A 289 13.56 9.95 14.17
C GLU A 289 13.01 11.35 14.31
N ILE A 290 11.72 11.49 14.07
CA ILE A 290 11.01 12.77 14.12
C ILE A 290 9.91 12.64 15.16
N ASP A 291 10.22 13.12 16.37
CA ASP A 291 9.20 13.37 17.36
C ASP A 291 8.81 14.83 17.31
N ILE A 292 7.54 15.08 16.96
CA ILE A 292 6.99 16.43 16.92
C ILE A 292 6.30 16.66 18.26
N PRO A 293 6.97 17.29 19.25
CA PRO A 293 6.34 17.53 20.53
C PRO A 293 5.14 18.44 20.31
N PHE A 294 4.06 18.14 21.02
CA PHE A 294 2.94 19.06 21.09
C PHE A 294 3.41 20.36 21.76
N LYS A 295 3.56 21.41 20.96
CA LYS A 295 3.72 22.78 21.46
C LYS A 295 2.39 23.47 21.23
N PRO A 296 1.51 23.62 22.23
CA PRO A 296 0.32 24.41 22.04
C PRO A 296 0.78 25.81 21.62
N LYS A 297 0.42 26.21 20.39
CA LYS A 297 0.52 27.64 20.05
C LYS A 297 -0.44 28.31 21.02
N GLU A 298 0.10 29.08 21.97
CA GLU A 298 -0.69 30.05 22.73
C GLU A 298 -1.21 31.09 21.73
N LEU A 299 -2.31 30.74 21.05
CA LEU A 299 -3.06 31.69 20.28
C LEU A 299 -3.80 32.54 21.31
N SER A 300 -3.49 33.83 21.32
CA SER A 300 -4.25 34.77 22.15
C SER A 300 -5.74 34.65 21.76
N PRO A 301 -6.67 34.77 22.73
CA PRO A 301 -8.11 34.67 22.45
C PRO A 301 -8.57 35.54 21.27
N LYS A 302 -7.97 36.73 21.11
CA LYS A 302 -8.21 37.64 19.98
C LYS A 302 -7.84 37.04 18.62
N LYS A 303 -6.77 36.25 18.55
CA LYS A 303 -6.33 35.60 17.31
C LYS A 303 -7.23 34.42 16.94
N ILE A 304 -7.73 33.70 17.93
CA ILE A 304 -8.74 32.65 17.76
C ILE A 304 -10.05 33.25 17.24
N GLU A 305 -10.54 34.34 17.85
CA GLU A 305 -11.74 35.05 17.38
C GLU A 305 -11.60 35.58 15.95
N GLN A 306 -10.43 36.13 15.60
CA GLN A 306 -10.16 36.57 14.23
C GLN A 306 -10.13 35.40 13.23
N GLU A 307 -9.54 34.27 13.61
CA GLU A 307 -9.46 33.06 12.77
C GLU A 307 -10.82 32.38 12.58
N LEU A 308 -11.68 32.37 13.60
CA LEU A 308 -13.03 31.81 13.54
C LEU A 308 -14.08 32.81 13.02
N SER A 309 -13.69 34.02 12.63
CA SER A 309 -14.64 35.01 12.13
C SER A 309 -15.27 34.54 10.81
N PRO A 310 -16.60 34.70 10.62
CA PRO A 310 -17.30 34.28 9.40
C PRO A 310 -16.67 34.83 8.11
N LYS A 311 -16.14 36.06 8.15
CA LYS A 311 -15.46 36.69 7.02
C LYS A 311 -14.21 35.94 6.55
N LYS A 312 -13.42 35.42 7.49
CA LYS A 312 -12.20 34.69 7.15
C LYS A 312 -12.53 33.29 6.61
N ILE A 313 -13.56 32.66 7.15
CA ILE A 313 -14.12 31.40 6.64
C ILE A 313 -14.62 31.58 5.19
N GLU A 314 -15.38 32.65 4.90
CA GLU A 314 -15.84 32.95 3.53
C GLU A 314 -14.69 33.23 2.56
N GLN A 315 -13.64 33.94 2.99
CA GLN A 315 -12.44 34.19 2.19
C GLN A 315 -11.67 32.89 1.87
N GLU A 316 -11.53 32.00 2.84
CA GLU A 316 -10.89 30.70 2.62
C GLU A 316 -11.71 29.81 1.69
N GLN A 317 -13.04 29.80 1.83
CA GLN A 317 -13.93 29.04 0.95
C GLN A 317 -13.84 29.53 -0.51
N THR A 318 -13.85 30.85 -0.73
CA THR A 318 -13.71 31.44 -2.08
C THR A 318 -12.33 31.20 -2.68
N SER A 319 -11.25 31.30 -1.90
CA SER A 319 -9.89 30.98 -2.37
C SER A 319 -9.75 29.49 -2.79
N THR A 320 -10.35 28.59 -2.01
CA THR A 320 -10.36 27.14 -2.29
C THR A 320 -11.13 26.83 -3.58
N GLN A 321 -12.23 27.55 -3.84
CA GLN A 321 -13.03 27.39 -5.05
C GLN A 321 -12.26 27.83 -6.31
N ASN A 322 -11.50 28.93 -6.21
CA ASN A 322 -10.61 29.40 -7.28
C ASN A 322 -9.44 28.42 -7.52
N GLY A 323 -8.86 27.87 -6.46
CA GLY A 323 -7.83 26.82 -6.54
C GLY A 323 -8.33 25.54 -7.21
N ARG A 324 -9.56 25.10 -6.90
CA ARG A 324 -10.20 23.94 -7.54
C ARG A 324 -10.40 24.13 -9.05
N SER A 325 -10.75 25.35 -9.50
CA SER A 325 -10.85 25.69 -10.92
C SER A 325 -9.51 25.56 -11.65
N HIS A 326 -8.43 26.04 -11.03
CA HIS A 326 -7.07 25.92 -11.58
C HIS A 326 -6.59 24.46 -11.64
N TYR A 327 -6.88 23.68 -10.59
CA TYR A 327 -6.55 22.26 -10.52
C TYR A 327 -7.31 21.42 -11.56
N ALA A 328 -8.63 21.61 -11.68
CA ALA A 328 -9.44 20.91 -12.67
C ALA A 328 -8.94 21.19 -14.10
N ARG A 329 -8.47 22.42 -14.38
CA ARG A 329 -7.81 22.78 -15.65
C ARG A 329 -6.48 22.05 -15.85
N ARG A 330 -5.63 21.93 -14.82
CA ARG A 330 -4.36 21.18 -14.88
C ARG A 330 -4.62 19.68 -15.13
N GLN A 331 -5.56 19.05 -14.41
CA GLN A 331 -5.92 17.64 -14.59
C GLN A 331 -6.45 17.34 -15.98
N ARG A 332 -7.34 18.20 -16.52
CA ARG A 332 -7.82 18.08 -17.91
C ARG A 332 -6.68 18.18 -18.93
N ARG A 333 -5.67 19.03 -18.70
CA ARG A 333 -4.50 19.15 -19.57
C ARG A 333 -3.60 17.90 -19.49
N ALA A 334 -3.37 17.37 -18.30
CA ALA A 334 -2.57 16.17 -18.09
C ALA A 334 -3.22 14.94 -18.74
N SER A 335 -4.53 14.73 -18.52
CA SER A 335 -5.30 13.64 -19.13
C SER A 335 -5.27 13.70 -20.67
N LYS A 336 -5.49 14.89 -21.26
CA LYS A 336 -5.36 15.10 -22.71
C LYS A 336 -3.96 14.78 -23.25
N ARG A 337 -2.90 15.09 -22.47
CA ARG A 337 -1.51 14.79 -22.86
C ARG A 337 -1.24 13.28 -22.84
N GLN A 338 -1.76 12.57 -21.83
CA GLN A 338 -1.63 11.12 -21.72
C GLN A 338 -2.41 10.39 -22.82
N GLU A 339 -3.63 10.83 -23.13
CA GLU A 339 -4.42 10.29 -24.24
C GLU A 339 -3.70 10.49 -25.58
N LYS A 340 -3.06 11.64 -25.80
CA LYS A 340 -2.24 11.90 -27.00
C LYS A 340 -1.03 10.96 -27.09
N ILE A 341 -0.37 10.66 -25.97
CA ILE A 341 0.75 9.71 -25.93
C ILE A 341 0.27 8.30 -26.30
N LEU A 342 -0.85 7.85 -25.73
CA LEU A 342 -1.44 6.52 -26.02
C LEU A 342 -1.92 6.39 -27.46
N ARG A 343 -2.53 7.43 -28.04
CA ARG A 343 -2.88 7.45 -29.48
C ARG A 343 -1.63 7.33 -30.35
N ASN A 344 -0.57 8.07 -30.03
CA ASN A 344 0.68 8.03 -30.78
C ASN A 344 1.42 6.69 -30.66
N SER A 345 1.38 6.02 -29.50
CA SER A 345 1.95 4.68 -29.34
C SER A 345 1.17 3.63 -30.14
N THR A 346 -0.16 3.74 -30.18
CA THR A 346 -1.05 2.85 -30.96
C THR A 346 -0.85 2.99 -32.47
N ILE A 347 -0.58 4.20 -32.95
CA ILE A 347 -0.25 4.43 -34.37
C ILE A 347 1.11 3.80 -34.72
N LYS A 348 2.11 3.97 -33.84
CA LYS A 348 3.42 3.33 -34.03
C LYS A 348 3.33 1.81 -34.04
N SER A 349 2.56 1.19 -33.14
CA SER A 349 2.39 -0.27 -33.10
C SER A 349 1.65 -0.82 -34.33
N ARG A 350 0.64 -0.11 -34.85
CA ARG A 350 -0.01 -0.46 -36.12
C ARG A 350 0.94 -0.39 -37.32
N ASN A 351 1.82 0.60 -37.38
CA ASN A 351 2.82 0.71 -38.45
C ASN A 351 3.87 -0.41 -38.38
N VAL A 352 4.32 -0.80 -37.19
CA VAL A 352 5.22 -1.95 -37.00
C VAL A 352 4.55 -3.27 -37.40
N PHE A 353 3.26 -3.44 -37.09
CA PHE A 353 2.49 -4.62 -37.47
C PHE A 353 2.33 -4.73 -39.00
N ASN A 354 2.04 -3.62 -39.68
CA ASN A 354 1.94 -3.59 -41.14
C ASN A 354 3.29 -3.87 -41.84
N LEU A 355 4.40 -3.35 -41.31
CA LEU A 355 5.75 -3.65 -41.81
C LEU A 355 6.14 -5.12 -41.64
N ARG A 356 5.75 -5.76 -40.52
CA ARG A 356 5.95 -7.20 -40.33
C ARG A 356 5.11 -8.03 -41.29
N ARG A 357 3.87 -7.62 -41.58
CA ARG A 357 2.99 -8.30 -42.55
C ARG A 357 3.53 -8.23 -43.98
N LEU A 358 4.14 -7.11 -44.36
CA LEU A 358 4.81 -6.93 -45.66
C LEU A 358 6.08 -7.79 -45.79
N ARG A 359 6.87 -7.94 -44.71
CA ARG A 359 8.02 -8.86 -44.69
C ARG A 359 7.62 -10.33 -44.77
N HIS A 360 6.53 -10.72 -44.10
CA HIS A 360 6.03 -12.09 -44.18
C HIS A 360 5.49 -12.46 -45.57
N ARG A 361 4.89 -11.50 -46.30
CA ARG A 361 4.45 -11.71 -47.69
C ARG A 361 5.60 -11.92 -48.68
N LYS A 362 6.74 -11.20 -48.51
CA LYS A 362 7.92 -11.39 -49.38
C LYS A 362 8.63 -12.73 -49.17
N ASN A 363 8.56 -13.30 -47.96
CA ASN A 363 9.19 -14.59 -47.68
C ASN A 363 8.35 -15.81 -48.12
N TYR A 364 7.05 -15.64 -48.37
CA TYR A 364 6.18 -16.73 -48.82
C TYR A 364 6.22 -16.94 -50.35
N THR A 365 6.55 -15.90 -51.13
CA THR A 365 6.66 -16.02 -52.60
C THR A 365 7.95 -16.70 -53.06
N ASN A 366 8.92 -16.95 -52.18
CA ASN A 366 10.22 -17.56 -52.51
C ASN A 366 10.38 -19.02 -52.06
N ARG A 367 9.31 -19.70 -51.60
CA ARG A 367 9.41 -21.09 -51.09
C ARG A 367 8.45 -22.12 -51.69
N ASN A 368 7.65 -21.77 -52.70
CA ASN A 368 6.80 -22.74 -53.40
C ASN A 368 7.46 -23.21 -54.70
N SER A 369 8.50 -24.04 -54.58
CA SER A 369 9.02 -24.85 -55.69
C SER A 369 9.60 -26.17 -55.20
N SER A 370 8.90 -26.90 -54.33
CA SER A 370 9.04 -28.36 -54.13
C SER A 370 8.35 -28.79 -52.84
N ALA A 371 7.20 -29.48 -52.93
CA ALA A 371 6.82 -30.50 -51.95
C ALA A 371 5.55 -31.23 -52.40
N SER A 372 5.71 -32.55 -52.49
CA SER A 372 4.75 -33.60 -52.81
C SER A 372 3.67 -33.80 -51.75
N CYS A 373 2.46 -34.13 -52.21
CA CYS A 373 1.30 -34.52 -51.41
C CYS A 373 1.54 -35.79 -50.58
N VAL A 374 1.20 -35.74 -49.29
CA VAL A 374 0.85 -36.90 -48.46
C VAL A 374 -0.44 -36.58 -47.73
N SER A 375 -1.48 -37.36 -48.01
CA SER A 375 -2.83 -37.20 -47.47
C SER A 375 -2.99 -38.10 -46.23
N ILE A 376 -3.26 -37.52 -45.06
CA ILE A 376 -3.62 -38.28 -43.84
C ILE A 376 -5.11 -38.08 -43.59
N HIS A 377 -5.87 -39.17 -43.64
CA HIS A 377 -7.28 -39.24 -43.25
C HIS A 377 -7.42 -39.36 -41.73
N VAL A 378 -8.13 -38.41 -41.11
CA VAL A 378 -8.54 -38.48 -39.69
C VAL A 378 -10.00 -38.90 -39.63
N ARG A 379 -10.28 -40.05 -39.00
CA ARG A 379 -11.64 -40.54 -38.73
C ARG A 379 -12.26 -39.80 -37.52
N PRO A 380 -13.59 -39.58 -37.48
CA PRO A 380 -14.26 -38.95 -36.34
C PRO A 380 -14.48 -39.96 -35.20
N ARG A 381 -14.22 -39.53 -33.95
CA ARG A 381 -14.53 -40.29 -32.72
C ARG A 381 -16.03 -40.26 -32.43
N ARG A 382 -16.61 -41.44 -32.18
CA ARG A 382 -17.96 -41.65 -31.62
C ARG A 382 -18.03 -41.15 -30.17
N ARG A 383 -19.15 -40.51 -29.81
CA ARG A 383 -19.59 -40.27 -28.42
C ARG A 383 -20.31 -41.51 -27.93
N GLU A 384 -19.86 -42.09 -26.82
CA GLU A 384 -20.63 -43.06 -26.04
C GLU A 384 -21.31 -42.35 -24.88
N SER A 385 -22.62 -42.57 -24.78
CA SER A 385 -23.50 -42.17 -23.69
C SER A 385 -23.43 -43.19 -22.56
N LEU A 386 -23.00 -42.77 -21.37
CA LEU A 386 -23.13 -43.57 -20.15
C LEU A 386 -24.51 -43.34 -19.54
N THR A 387 -25.32 -44.40 -19.59
CA THR A 387 -26.55 -44.58 -18.82
C THR A 387 -26.21 -44.81 -17.34
N ARG A 388 -26.99 -44.18 -16.48
CA ARG A 388 -26.95 -44.30 -15.02
C ARG A 388 -28.00 -45.33 -14.60
N THR A 389 -27.61 -46.35 -13.85
CA THR A 389 -28.51 -47.28 -13.17
C THR A 389 -28.23 -47.23 -11.67
N ASP A 390 -29.33 -47.05 -10.94
CA ASP A 390 -29.65 -47.28 -9.52
C ASP A 390 -28.71 -46.77 -8.42
#